data_AF-A0A2K8SED3-F1
#
_entry.id   AF-A0A2K8SED3-F1
#
_cell.length_a   1.000
_cell.length_b   1.000
_cell.length_c   1.000
_cell.angle_alpha   90.00
_cell.angle_beta   90.00
_cell.angle_gamma   90.00
#
_symmetry.space_group_name_H-M   'P 1'
#
loop_
_entity.id
_entity.type
_entity.pdbx_description
1 polymer ?
#
loop_
_entity_poly.entity_id
_entity_poly.type
_entity_poly.pdbx_seq_one_letter_code
_entity_poly.pdbx_strand_id
1 'polypeptide(L)'
;MKKLLGLLGAVGLVATTSATVVACGQKVETVSLTATKLSAETVVKSKKITADGTITFKLAEKSVLTVKVKEKSQKAGEVTIIISTTADKLTDKEVKETIDVMHKAKDASKSKSTKAAEPVKVASVEVKIGKKGASTAKVKLDTVDLSSFKATNDTTDAQVIDALKAVKGLDKLTSSDITITKTKATTSATGSIKIDAKSTSTIVEGTKTLVIDKLEAPAELVDLSTVNLGSFKATNDTTDAQVIDALKAVKGLEKLTTSDVTITKTKATTSAAGSIKIDAKSDSKIVKGTKTLEIAKLEAPATLVDLSTVNLGSFKATNDTTDAQIVDALKAVKGLEKLTADDVSITKTKATKEATGSIKIDASLDSKIVKGAKTLTIDKLSA
;
A
#
# COMPACT_ATOMS: atom_id res chain seq x y z
N MET A 1 41.76 -52.17 47.89
CA MET A 1 42.84 -51.44 48.59
C MET A 1 42.30 -50.12 49.13
N LYS A 2 42.37 -49.94 50.46
CA LYS A 2 42.83 -48.73 51.19
C LYS A 2 42.22 -47.38 50.72
N LYS A 3 41.48 -46.58 51.50
CA LYS A 3 41.54 -46.17 52.93
C LYS A 3 40.23 -45.40 53.26
N LEU A 4 39.59 -45.59 54.42
CA LEU A 4 39.67 -44.77 55.65
C LEU A 4 39.37 -43.27 55.42
N LEU A 5 38.70 -42.48 56.25
CA LEU A 5 37.93 -42.57 57.50
C LEU A 5 37.66 -41.09 57.86
N GLY A 6 36.54 -40.74 58.49
CA GLY A 6 36.33 -39.39 59.05
C GLY A 6 34.90 -39.17 59.52
N LEU A 7 34.51 -39.75 60.66
CA LEU A 7 34.39 -39.08 61.98
C LEU A 7 33.05 -38.33 62.12
N LEU A 8 32.00 -38.99 62.65
CA LEU A 8 31.53 -38.93 64.05
C LEU A 8 31.30 -37.51 64.61
N GLY A 9 30.04 -37.20 64.94
CA GLY A 9 29.66 -35.96 65.62
C GLY A 9 28.24 -35.98 66.18
N ALA A 10 28.10 -36.60 67.35
CA ALA A 10 27.12 -36.30 68.41
C ALA A 10 25.61 -36.51 68.17
N VAL A 11 25.18 -37.64 68.74
CA VAL A 11 23.84 -37.94 69.25
C VAL A 11 23.41 -36.87 70.26
N GLY A 12 22.24 -36.28 70.05
CA GLY A 12 21.58 -35.35 70.98
C GLY A 12 20.10 -35.66 71.05
N LEU A 13 19.76 -36.87 71.48
CA LEU A 13 18.38 -37.29 71.77
C LEU A 13 17.98 -36.70 73.12
N VAL A 14 17.44 -35.48 73.13
CA VAL A 14 16.83 -34.91 74.34
C VAL A 14 15.37 -35.35 74.38
N ALA A 15 15.12 -36.42 75.11
CA ALA A 15 13.77 -36.80 75.53
C ALA A 15 13.32 -35.83 76.63
N THR A 16 12.75 -34.69 76.26
CA THR A 16 11.94 -33.90 77.18
C THR A 16 10.55 -34.50 77.25
N THR A 17 10.28 -35.26 78.30
CA THR A 17 8.92 -35.59 78.74
C THR A 17 8.22 -34.32 79.19
N SER A 18 7.72 -33.52 78.25
CA SER A 18 6.75 -32.47 78.56
C SER A 18 5.40 -33.14 78.73
N ALA A 19 4.99 -33.29 79.99
CA ALA A 19 3.62 -33.59 80.37
C ALA A 19 2.68 -32.67 79.57
N THR A 20 1.89 -33.26 78.68
CA THR A 20 0.78 -32.57 78.03
C THR A 20 -0.27 -32.31 79.10
N VAL A 21 -0.13 -31.17 79.78
CA VAL A 21 -1.25 -30.54 80.45
C VAL A 21 -2.22 -30.18 79.32
N VAL A 22 -3.27 -31.00 79.16
CA VAL A 22 -4.40 -30.68 78.29
C VAL A 22 -5.14 -29.53 78.95
N ALA A 23 -4.57 -28.33 78.85
CA ALA A 23 -5.37 -27.14 78.87
C ALA A 23 -6.32 -27.28 77.69
N CYS A 24 -7.64 -27.24 77.94
CA CYS A 24 -8.65 -27.00 76.92
C CYS A 24 -8.37 -25.62 76.28
N GLY A 25 -7.34 -25.54 75.45
CA GLY A 25 -7.03 -24.38 74.64
C GLY A 25 -8.20 -24.16 73.70
N GLN A 26 -8.78 -22.97 73.74
CA GLN A 26 -9.80 -22.56 72.79
C GLN A 26 -9.35 -22.93 71.38
N LYS A 27 -10.13 -23.79 70.72
CA LYS A 27 -9.91 -24.21 69.34
C LYS A 27 -9.90 -22.96 68.46
N VAL A 28 -8.74 -22.59 67.94
CA VAL A 28 -8.59 -21.46 67.01
C VAL A 28 -9.04 -21.94 65.64
N GLU A 29 -10.10 -21.35 65.10
CA GLU A 29 -10.51 -21.62 63.71
C GLU A 29 -9.56 -20.90 62.76
N THR A 30 -9.13 -21.59 61.70
CA THR A 30 -8.26 -21.03 60.67
C THR A 30 -9.03 -20.81 59.37
N VAL A 31 -9.00 -19.60 58.86
CA VAL A 31 -9.60 -19.19 57.57
C VAL A 31 -8.50 -18.84 56.58
N SER A 32 -8.65 -19.20 55.31
CA SER A 32 -7.68 -18.87 54.26
C SER A 32 -8.31 -18.01 53.18
N LEU A 33 -7.67 -16.87 52.90
CA LEU A 33 -7.99 -15.95 51.81
C LEU A 33 -6.86 -15.99 50.78
N THR A 34 -7.17 -15.97 49.49
CA THR A 34 -6.19 -16.01 48.39
C THR A 34 -6.54 -14.96 47.34
N ALA A 35 -5.64 -14.73 46.37
CA ALA A 35 -5.92 -13.86 45.23
C ALA A 35 -7.19 -14.24 44.45
N THR A 36 -7.60 -15.51 44.48
CA THR A 36 -8.82 -16.02 43.85
C THR A 36 -10.01 -16.15 44.80
N LYS A 37 -9.80 -15.96 46.11
CA LYS A 37 -10.83 -16.06 47.16
C LYS A 37 -10.60 -15.00 48.23
N LEU A 38 -11.11 -13.79 47.96
CA LEU A 38 -10.93 -12.61 48.81
C LEU A 38 -11.90 -12.54 50.00
N SER A 39 -12.83 -13.49 50.12
CA SER A 39 -13.81 -13.54 51.22
C SER A 39 -14.09 -15.00 51.62
N ALA A 40 -14.32 -15.21 52.91
CA ALA A 40 -14.70 -16.50 53.47
C ALA A 40 -15.62 -16.32 54.69
N GLU A 41 -16.52 -17.28 54.88
CA GLU A 41 -17.38 -17.36 56.06
C GLU A 41 -16.81 -18.37 57.06
N THR A 42 -16.95 -18.08 58.36
CA THR A 42 -16.65 -19.04 59.43
C THR A 42 -17.64 -18.92 60.58
N VAL A 43 -17.86 -20.00 61.31
CA VAL A 43 -18.86 -20.09 62.39
C VAL A 43 -18.16 -20.09 63.75
N VAL A 44 -18.30 -18.99 64.48
CA VAL A 44 -17.71 -18.83 65.80
C VAL A 44 -18.65 -19.39 66.86
N LYS A 45 -18.21 -20.41 67.61
CA LYS A 45 -19.01 -21.04 68.67
C LYS A 45 -18.49 -20.68 70.06
N SER A 46 -19.37 -20.19 70.93
CA SER A 46 -19.07 -19.91 72.34
C SER A 46 -20.33 -19.82 73.18
N LYS A 47 -20.34 -20.49 74.34
CA LYS A 47 -21.44 -20.42 75.32
C LYS A 47 -21.73 -19.01 75.83
N LYS A 48 -20.79 -18.07 75.66
CA LYS A 48 -20.92 -16.67 76.06
C LYS A 48 -21.70 -15.82 75.06
N ILE A 49 -21.95 -16.32 73.85
CA ILE A 49 -22.72 -15.62 72.82
C ILE A 49 -24.21 -15.83 73.10
N THR A 50 -24.95 -14.72 73.26
CA THR A 50 -26.41 -14.73 73.41
C THR A 50 -27.06 -14.25 72.12
N ALA A 51 -28.34 -14.60 71.89
CA ALA A 51 -29.05 -14.24 70.66
C ALA A 51 -29.33 -12.74 70.52
N ASP A 52 -29.32 -12.01 71.63
CA ASP A 52 -29.71 -10.60 71.75
C ASP A 52 -28.52 -9.64 71.97
N GLY A 53 -27.31 -10.17 72.15
CA GLY A 53 -26.10 -9.37 72.37
C GLY A 53 -25.50 -8.77 71.10
N THR A 54 -24.50 -7.90 71.26
CA THR A 54 -23.75 -7.28 70.16
C THR A 54 -22.41 -7.97 69.96
N ILE A 55 -22.09 -8.33 68.73
CA ILE A 55 -20.77 -8.84 68.33
C ILE A 55 -19.94 -7.67 67.79
N THR A 56 -18.72 -7.56 68.29
CA THR A 56 -17.70 -6.61 67.83
C THR A 56 -16.40 -7.34 67.56
N PHE A 57 -15.52 -6.74 66.76
CA PHE A 57 -14.26 -7.35 66.35
C PHE A 57 -13.10 -6.46 66.76
N LYS A 58 -12.05 -7.06 67.31
CA LYS A 58 -10.78 -6.38 67.53
C LYS A 58 -9.76 -6.90 66.52
N LEU A 59 -9.30 -6.01 65.66
CA LEU A 59 -8.27 -6.25 64.66
C LEU A 59 -7.00 -5.46 65.01
N ALA A 60 -5.86 -5.81 64.40
CA ALA A 60 -4.65 -5.00 64.49
C ALA A 60 -4.83 -3.63 63.80
N GLU A 61 -4.12 -2.59 64.26
CA GLU A 61 -4.26 -1.21 63.76
C GLU A 61 -4.05 -1.06 62.24
N LYS A 62 -3.27 -1.96 61.63
CA LYS A 62 -2.96 -1.98 60.19
C LYS A 62 -3.51 -3.22 59.48
N SER A 63 -4.59 -3.79 60.03
CA SER A 63 -5.20 -4.99 59.46
C SER A 63 -5.64 -4.77 58.02
N VAL A 64 -5.34 -5.73 57.17
CA VAL A 64 -5.84 -5.75 55.78
C VAL A 64 -7.23 -6.39 55.65
N LEU A 65 -7.80 -6.82 56.78
CA LEU A 65 -9.07 -7.54 56.83
C LEU A 65 -10.24 -6.60 57.12
N THR A 66 -11.40 -6.97 56.58
CA THR A 66 -12.70 -6.42 56.93
C THR A 66 -13.58 -7.55 57.40
N VAL A 67 -14.17 -7.41 58.59
CA VAL A 67 -14.98 -8.44 59.22
C VAL A 67 -16.38 -7.90 59.50
N LYS A 68 -17.39 -8.68 59.16
CA LYS A 68 -18.80 -8.37 59.44
C LYS A 68 -19.53 -9.61 59.94
N VAL A 69 -20.57 -9.41 60.73
CA VAL A 69 -21.50 -10.48 61.10
C VAL A 69 -22.39 -10.77 59.88
N LYS A 70 -22.58 -12.04 59.55
CA LYS A 70 -23.56 -12.42 58.52
C LYS A 70 -24.96 -12.15 59.04
N GLU A 71 -25.80 -11.50 58.25
CA GLU A 71 -27.14 -11.11 58.66
C GLU A 71 -27.94 -12.33 59.17
N LYS A 72 -28.68 -12.17 60.27
CA LYS A 72 -29.51 -13.21 60.91
C LYS A 72 -28.76 -14.51 61.30
N SER A 73 -27.44 -14.46 61.43
CA SER A 73 -26.63 -15.64 61.79
C SER A 73 -26.40 -15.82 63.29
N GLN A 74 -26.58 -14.78 64.10
CA GLN A 74 -26.33 -14.84 65.54
C GLN A 74 -27.44 -15.61 66.26
N LYS A 75 -27.06 -16.66 66.98
CA LYS A 75 -27.94 -17.49 67.81
C LYS A 75 -27.26 -17.72 69.15
N ALA A 76 -28.00 -18.21 70.15
CA ALA A 76 -27.38 -18.61 71.41
C ALA A 76 -26.30 -19.67 71.15
N GLY A 77 -25.06 -19.37 71.55
CA GLY A 77 -23.92 -20.28 71.40
C GLY A 77 -23.11 -20.13 70.11
N GLU A 78 -23.57 -19.42 69.07
CA GLU A 78 -22.82 -19.29 67.81
C GLU A 78 -23.16 -18.05 66.97
N VAL A 79 -22.22 -17.62 66.12
CA VAL A 79 -22.42 -16.57 65.12
C VAL A 79 -21.58 -16.84 63.87
N THR A 80 -22.12 -16.56 62.68
CA THR A 80 -21.35 -16.63 61.43
C THR A 80 -20.76 -15.26 61.11
N ILE A 81 -19.46 -15.22 60.80
CA ILE A 81 -18.76 -14.00 60.41
C ILE A 81 -18.23 -14.13 58.99
N ILE A 82 -18.25 -13.02 58.26
CA ILE A 82 -17.68 -12.89 56.92
C ILE A 82 -16.37 -12.12 57.07
N ILE A 83 -15.28 -12.76 56.68
CA ILE A 83 -13.94 -12.20 56.71
C ILE A 83 -13.53 -11.95 55.26
N SER A 84 -13.11 -10.73 54.96
CA SER A 84 -12.76 -10.31 53.60
C SER A 84 -11.50 -9.46 53.56
N THR A 85 -10.86 -9.41 52.41
CA THR A 85 -9.76 -8.49 52.07
C THR A 85 -9.95 -7.99 50.64
N THR A 86 -9.06 -7.13 50.15
CA THR A 86 -9.10 -6.61 48.79
C THR A 86 -7.79 -6.91 48.07
N ALA A 87 -7.83 -7.03 46.73
CA ALA A 87 -6.68 -7.47 45.94
C ALA A 87 -5.45 -6.54 46.05
N ASP A 88 -5.70 -5.24 46.27
CA ASP A 88 -4.69 -4.20 46.50
C ASP A 88 -3.98 -4.34 47.86
N LYS A 89 -4.63 -4.97 48.85
CA LYS A 89 -4.06 -5.19 50.18
C LYS A 89 -3.28 -6.50 50.32
N LEU A 90 -3.31 -7.36 49.31
CA LEU A 90 -2.47 -8.57 49.28
C LEU A 90 -1.00 -8.19 49.07
N THR A 91 -0.11 -8.83 49.82
CA THR A 91 1.34 -8.61 49.73
C THR A 91 2.03 -9.76 49.00
N ASP A 92 3.30 -9.59 48.62
CA ASP A 92 4.09 -10.65 47.98
C ASP A 92 4.44 -11.81 48.93
N LYS A 93 4.13 -11.66 50.22
CA LYS A 93 4.32 -12.67 51.27
C LYS A 93 2.97 -13.09 51.85
N GLU A 94 2.93 -14.31 52.36
CA GLU A 94 1.78 -14.75 53.16
C GLU A 94 1.76 -13.95 54.46
N VAL A 95 0.60 -13.40 54.80
CA VAL A 95 0.37 -12.65 56.04
C VAL A 95 -0.59 -13.46 56.90
N LYS A 96 -0.31 -13.53 58.21
CA LYS A 96 -1.24 -14.11 59.19
C LYS A 96 -1.75 -13.00 60.09
N GLU A 97 -3.06 -12.92 60.23
CA GLU A 97 -3.71 -12.02 61.16
C GLU A 97 -4.67 -12.78 62.07
N THR A 98 -4.92 -12.25 63.26
CA THR A 98 -5.88 -12.80 64.20
C THR A 98 -7.01 -11.82 64.43
N ILE A 99 -8.24 -12.31 64.36
CA ILE A 99 -9.44 -11.54 64.68
C ILE A 99 -9.94 -12.01 66.04
N ASP A 100 -10.00 -11.08 66.99
CA ASP A 100 -10.61 -11.33 68.28
C ASP A 100 -12.11 -11.00 68.20
N VAL A 101 -12.94 -12.03 68.42
CA VAL A 101 -14.39 -11.90 68.41
C VAL A 101 -14.86 -11.60 69.82
N MET A 102 -15.56 -10.47 69.96
CA MET A 102 -15.95 -9.89 71.23
C MET A 102 -17.48 -9.86 71.31
N HIS A 103 -18.05 -10.26 72.44
CA HIS A 103 -19.50 -10.26 72.66
C HIS A 103 -19.86 -9.39 73.86
N LYS A 104 -20.94 -8.62 73.73
CA LYS A 104 -21.58 -7.87 74.81
C LYS A 104 -23.06 -8.22 74.89
N ALA A 105 -23.48 -8.86 75.98
CA ALA A 105 -24.89 -9.21 76.20
C ALA A 105 -25.76 -7.94 76.40
N LYS A 106 -27.04 -8.01 76.00
CA LYS A 106 -27.97 -6.87 76.03
C LYS A 106 -28.37 -6.46 77.45
N ASP A 107 -28.47 -7.41 78.38
CA ASP A 107 -29.04 -7.22 79.73
C ASP A 107 -28.03 -6.93 80.85
N ALA A 108 -26.79 -6.56 80.53
CA ALA A 108 -25.82 -6.12 81.56
C ALA A 108 -26.17 -4.76 82.22
N SER A 109 -27.28 -4.12 81.85
CA SER A 109 -27.71 -2.80 82.33
C SER A 109 -28.76 -2.80 83.46
N LYS A 110 -29.24 -3.96 83.93
CA LYS A 110 -30.21 -4.03 85.06
C LYS A 110 -29.60 -4.30 86.44
N SER A 111 -28.28 -4.43 86.55
CA SER A 111 -27.60 -4.46 87.84
C SER A 111 -27.16 -3.04 88.23
N LYS A 112 -27.56 -2.55 89.41
CA LYS A 112 -27.16 -1.26 90.02
C LYS A 112 -25.64 -1.21 90.26
N SER A 113 -24.87 -1.00 89.19
CA SER A 113 -23.43 -0.74 89.24
C SER A 113 -23.04 0.03 87.98
N THR A 114 -22.59 1.27 88.16
CA THR A 114 -22.28 2.30 87.15
C THR A 114 -21.01 2.02 86.33
N LYS A 115 -20.86 0.81 85.79
CA LYS A 115 -19.79 0.49 84.83
C LYS A 115 -20.38 -0.32 83.67
N ALA A 116 -20.42 0.29 82.48
CA ALA A 116 -20.84 -0.40 81.27
C ALA A 116 -20.01 -1.68 81.12
N ALA A 117 -20.67 -2.84 81.05
CA ALA A 117 -19.97 -4.10 80.89
C ALA A 117 -19.12 -4.07 79.61
N GLU A 118 -17.82 -4.23 79.78
CA GLU A 118 -16.86 -4.30 78.68
C GLU A 118 -17.14 -5.57 77.84
N PRO A 119 -17.01 -5.49 76.52
CA PRO A 119 -17.21 -6.66 75.67
C PRO A 119 -16.17 -7.74 76.03
N VAL A 120 -16.61 -8.99 76.11
CA VAL A 120 -15.77 -10.12 76.51
C VAL A 120 -15.31 -10.89 75.28
N LYS A 121 -14.03 -11.26 75.24
CA LYS A 121 -13.49 -12.13 74.19
C LYS A 121 -14.14 -13.50 74.24
N VAL A 122 -14.76 -13.92 73.15
CA VAL A 122 -15.46 -15.21 73.04
C VAL A 122 -14.72 -16.23 72.18
N ALA A 123 -13.93 -15.77 71.20
CA ALA A 123 -13.09 -16.60 70.35
C ALA A 123 -11.97 -15.78 69.68
N SER A 124 -11.00 -16.48 69.09
CA SER A 124 -10.03 -15.90 68.15
C SER A 124 -10.06 -16.69 66.85
N VAL A 125 -10.02 -16.01 65.71
CA VAL A 125 -9.95 -16.63 64.38
C VAL A 125 -8.64 -16.23 63.73
N GLU A 126 -7.82 -17.22 63.35
CA GLU A 126 -6.60 -16.99 62.56
C GLU A 126 -6.96 -16.92 61.08
N VAL A 127 -6.46 -15.91 60.38
CA VAL A 127 -6.69 -15.72 58.95
C VAL A 127 -5.35 -15.75 58.23
N LYS A 128 -5.17 -16.73 57.36
CA LYS A 128 -4.05 -16.82 56.42
C LYS A 128 -4.41 -16.08 55.15
N ILE A 129 -3.66 -15.02 54.84
CA ILE A 129 -3.82 -14.22 53.65
C ILE A 129 -2.70 -14.62 52.68
N GLY A 130 -3.07 -15.31 51.62
CA GLY A 130 -2.17 -15.77 50.58
C GLY A 130 -1.51 -14.60 49.83
N LYS A 131 -0.44 -14.92 49.11
CA LYS A 131 0.32 -13.94 48.32
C LYS A 131 -0.56 -13.29 47.26
N LYS A 132 -0.21 -12.06 46.91
CA LYS A 132 -0.69 -11.40 45.68
C LYS A 132 -0.43 -12.35 44.51
N GLY A 133 -1.46 -12.64 43.73
CA GLY A 133 -1.30 -13.45 42.52
C GLY A 133 -0.25 -12.79 41.64
N ALA A 134 0.64 -13.58 41.03
CA ALA A 134 1.62 -13.04 40.11
C ALA A 134 0.88 -12.20 39.05
N SER A 135 1.09 -10.89 39.07
CA SER A 135 0.73 -10.05 37.92
C SER A 135 1.56 -10.62 36.79
N THR A 136 0.94 -11.35 35.87
CA THR A 136 1.61 -11.77 34.65
C THR A 136 2.21 -10.52 34.03
N ALA A 137 3.52 -10.52 33.81
CA ALA A 137 4.20 -9.37 33.22
C ALA A 137 3.47 -9.01 31.92
N LYS A 138 3.11 -7.74 31.76
CA LYS A 138 2.45 -7.27 30.55
C LYS A 138 3.37 -7.51 29.36
N VAL A 139 2.80 -7.91 28.24
CA VAL A 139 3.54 -8.06 26.99
C VAL A 139 3.74 -6.67 26.40
N LYS A 140 4.99 -6.31 26.09
CA LYS A 140 5.29 -5.03 25.44
C LYS A 140 4.98 -5.12 23.96
N LEU A 141 4.12 -4.23 23.46
CA LEU A 141 3.66 -4.25 22.07
C LEU A 141 4.79 -4.10 21.04
N ASP A 142 5.84 -3.33 21.34
CA ASP A 142 7.01 -3.16 20.48
C ASP A 142 7.77 -4.48 20.24
N THR A 143 7.78 -5.38 21.24
CA THR A 143 8.42 -6.72 21.17
C THR A 143 7.59 -7.78 20.45
N VAL A 144 6.31 -7.51 20.16
CA VAL A 144 5.43 -8.47 19.49
C VAL A 144 5.86 -8.61 18.02
N ASP A 145 6.18 -9.82 17.58
CA ASP A 145 6.49 -10.09 16.18
C ASP A 145 5.21 -10.21 15.36
N LEU A 146 5.04 -9.29 14.40
CA LEU A 146 3.95 -9.27 13.42
C LEU A 146 4.52 -9.20 11.99
N SER A 147 5.75 -9.67 11.78
CA SER A 147 6.43 -9.62 10.47
C SER A 147 5.69 -10.36 9.36
N SER A 148 4.90 -11.37 9.69
CA SER A 148 4.04 -12.11 8.76
C SER A 148 2.71 -11.40 8.43
N PHE A 149 2.35 -10.35 9.17
CA PHE A 149 1.11 -9.61 8.96
C PHE A 149 1.35 -8.40 8.06
N LYS A 150 0.86 -8.47 6.81
CA LYS A 150 0.97 -7.35 5.86
C LYS A 150 -0.20 -6.39 6.03
N ALA A 151 0.08 -5.22 6.59
CA ALA A 151 -0.92 -4.15 6.72
C ALA A 151 -1.18 -3.47 5.36
N THR A 152 -2.46 -3.21 5.07
CA THR A 152 -2.93 -2.47 3.89
C THR A 152 -3.91 -1.37 4.33
N ASN A 153 -4.29 -0.51 3.39
CA ASN A 153 -5.33 0.49 3.64
C ASN A 153 -6.68 -0.13 4.08
N ASP A 154 -6.93 -1.38 3.69
CA ASP A 154 -8.17 -2.12 3.95
C ASP A 154 -8.13 -2.94 5.24
N THR A 155 -6.95 -3.08 5.88
CA THR A 155 -6.80 -3.84 7.13
C THR A 155 -7.72 -3.33 8.23
N THR A 156 -8.63 -4.16 8.73
CA THR A 156 -9.58 -3.78 9.78
C THR A 156 -8.98 -3.96 11.18
N ASP A 157 -9.57 -3.29 12.18
CA ASP A 157 -9.17 -3.43 13.58
C ASP A 157 -9.29 -4.88 14.07
N ALA A 158 -10.32 -5.61 13.61
CA ALA A 158 -10.50 -7.03 13.92
C ALA A 158 -9.31 -7.86 13.41
N GLN A 159 -8.85 -7.64 12.17
CA GLN A 159 -7.68 -8.34 11.63
C GLN A 159 -6.40 -8.05 12.43
N VAL A 160 -6.23 -6.83 12.93
CA VAL A 160 -5.10 -6.46 13.80
C VAL A 160 -5.19 -7.19 15.15
N ILE A 161 -6.38 -7.23 15.76
CA ILE A 161 -6.61 -7.94 17.03
C ILE A 161 -6.37 -9.45 16.86
N ASP A 162 -6.85 -10.04 15.78
CA ASP A 162 -6.66 -11.47 15.50
C ASP A 162 -5.18 -11.82 15.26
N ALA A 163 -4.44 -10.95 14.55
CA ALA A 163 -3.01 -11.10 14.38
C ALA A 163 -2.25 -11.00 15.72
N LEU A 164 -2.65 -10.09 16.61
CA LEU A 164 -2.09 -10.01 17.96
C LEU A 164 -2.40 -11.25 18.79
N LYS A 165 -3.64 -11.76 18.76
CA LYS A 165 -4.06 -12.98 19.49
C LYS A 165 -3.33 -14.23 19.04
N ALA A 166 -2.89 -14.28 17.78
CA ALA A 166 -2.09 -15.38 17.26
C ALA A 166 -0.70 -15.45 17.92
N VAL A 167 -0.24 -14.37 18.56
CA VAL A 167 1.02 -14.34 19.31
C VAL A 167 0.81 -14.94 20.70
N LYS A 168 1.69 -15.88 21.06
CA LYS A 168 1.65 -16.58 22.35
C LYS A 168 1.63 -15.58 23.52
N GLY A 169 0.64 -15.72 24.40
CA GLY A 169 0.44 -14.86 25.57
C GLY A 169 -0.55 -13.72 25.37
N LEU A 170 -1.10 -13.55 24.17
CA LEU A 170 -2.11 -12.53 23.83
C LEU A 170 -3.48 -13.14 23.48
N ASP A 171 -3.70 -14.43 23.73
CA ASP A 171 -4.93 -15.17 23.39
C ASP A 171 -6.22 -14.54 23.96
N LYS A 172 -6.11 -13.86 25.10
CA LYS A 172 -7.20 -13.16 25.79
C LYS A 172 -7.29 -11.67 25.48
N LEU A 173 -6.42 -11.14 24.62
CA LEU A 173 -6.43 -9.72 24.27
C LEU A 173 -7.77 -9.34 23.64
N THR A 174 -8.31 -8.18 24.01
CA THR A 174 -9.57 -7.67 23.45
C THR A 174 -9.46 -6.20 23.06
N SER A 175 -10.49 -5.66 22.43
CA SER A 175 -10.55 -4.23 22.10
C SER A 175 -10.57 -3.31 23.34
N SER A 176 -10.83 -3.82 24.55
CA SER A 176 -10.68 -3.03 25.79
C SER A 176 -9.23 -2.86 26.23
N ASP A 177 -8.30 -3.61 25.66
CA ASP A 177 -6.87 -3.57 26.01
C ASP A 177 -6.06 -2.59 25.15
N ILE A 178 -6.53 -2.27 23.95
CA ILE A 178 -5.78 -1.48 22.98
C ILE A 178 -6.67 -0.43 22.30
N THR A 179 -6.01 0.57 21.73
CA THR A 179 -6.57 1.53 20.77
C THR A 179 -5.82 1.37 19.45
N ILE A 180 -6.55 1.31 18.34
CA ILE A 180 -5.98 1.22 17.00
C ILE A 180 -6.29 2.53 16.27
N THR A 181 -5.28 3.15 15.67
CA THR A 181 -5.42 4.36 14.85
C THR A 181 -4.77 4.12 13.50
N LYS A 182 -5.47 4.45 12.42
CA LYS A 182 -4.99 4.23 11.05
C LYS A 182 -4.79 5.54 10.31
N THR A 183 -3.65 5.65 9.65
CA THR A 183 -3.36 6.64 8.61
C THR A 183 -3.20 5.90 7.29
N LYS A 184 -4.04 6.19 6.30
CA LYS A 184 -3.97 5.51 5.00
C LYS A 184 -2.72 5.92 4.22
N ALA A 185 -2.13 4.96 3.51
CA ALA A 185 -1.11 5.21 2.51
C ALA A 185 -1.73 5.87 1.28
N THR A 186 -0.94 6.72 0.61
CA THR A 186 -1.27 7.37 -0.66
C THR A 186 -0.22 7.02 -1.71
N THR A 187 -0.36 7.52 -2.93
CA THR A 187 0.69 7.45 -3.96
C THR A 187 1.84 8.43 -3.69
N SER A 188 1.78 9.23 -2.64
CA SER A 188 2.83 10.19 -2.23
C SER A 188 3.50 9.82 -0.90
N ALA A 189 2.80 9.16 0.02
CA ALA A 189 3.28 8.84 1.36
C ALA A 189 2.88 7.43 1.83
N THR A 190 3.71 6.82 2.66
CA THR A 190 3.38 5.58 3.39
C THR A 190 2.27 5.84 4.41
N GLY A 191 1.46 4.83 4.67
CA GLY A 191 0.47 4.83 5.75
C GLY A 191 1.00 4.12 7.00
N SER A 192 0.17 4.06 8.02
CA SER A 192 0.49 3.34 9.26
C SER A 192 -0.75 2.87 10.01
N ILE A 193 -0.61 1.77 10.74
CA ILE A 193 -1.53 1.36 11.81
C ILE A 193 -0.78 1.47 13.13
N LYS A 194 -1.19 2.40 13.98
CA LYS A 194 -0.67 2.59 15.33
C LYS A 194 -1.54 1.85 16.33
N ILE A 195 -0.92 1.04 17.19
CA ILE A 195 -1.56 0.24 18.22
C ILE A 195 -1.00 0.70 19.56
N ASP A 196 -1.85 1.29 20.39
CA ASP A 196 -1.47 1.78 21.71
C ASP A 196 -2.16 0.94 22.79
N ALA A 197 -1.42 0.47 23.79
CA ALA A 197 -2.00 -0.18 24.95
C ALA A 197 -2.80 0.82 25.78
N LYS A 198 -4.02 0.46 26.17
CA LYS A 198 -4.83 1.25 27.09
C LYS A 198 -4.26 1.17 28.51
N SER A 199 -4.37 2.27 29.26
CA SER A 199 -3.92 2.33 30.66
C SER A 199 -4.60 1.28 31.55
N THR A 200 -5.80 0.84 31.19
CA THR A 200 -6.58 -0.20 31.88
C THR A 200 -6.21 -1.62 31.48
N SER A 201 -5.36 -1.83 30.46
CA SER A 201 -5.00 -3.18 30.05
C SER A 201 -4.19 -3.89 31.12
N THR A 202 -4.53 -5.15 31.39
CA THR A 202 -3.77 -6.04 32.27
C THR A 202 -2.86 -6.99 31.48
N ILE A 203 -2.94 -6.96 30.14
CA ILE A 203 -2.28 -7.92 29.24
C ILE A 203 -1.11 -7.27 28.51
N VAL A 204 -1.26 -6.04 28.03
CA VAL A 204 -0.26 -5.36 27.19
C VAL A 204 0.13 -3.99 27.70
N GLU A 205 1.31 -3.55 27.28
CA GLU A 205 1.81 -2.18 27.50
C GLU A 205 2.59 -1.66 26.28
N GLY A 206 2.81 -0.35 26.24
CA GLY A 206 3.57 0.31 25.17
C GLY A 206 2.77 0.54 23.90
N THR A 207 3.49 0.63 22.78
CA THR A 207 2.96 0.99 21.47
C THR A 207 3.64 0.15 20.39
N LYS A 208 2.91 -0.21 19.33
CA LYS A 208 3.47 -0.74 18.09
C LYS A 208 2.95 0.06 16.90
N THR A 209 3.76 0.20 15.87
CA THR A 209 3.33 0.79 14.59
C THR A 209 3.64 -0.19 13.47
N LEU A 210 2.63 -0.49 12.68
CA LEU A 210 2.75 -1.25 11.43
C LEU A 210 2.79 -0.25 10.28
N VAL A 211 3.70 -0.46 9.34
CA VAL A 211 3.81 0.36 8.14
C VAL A 211 2.84 -0.17 7.09
N ILE A 212 2.09 0.73 6.46
CA ILE A 212 1.35 0.43 5.23
C ILE A 212 2.18 1.00 4.09
N ASP A 213 2.62 0.13 3.19
CA ASP A 213 3.42 0.56 2.05
C ASP A 213 2.67 1.60 1.21
N LYS A 214 3.44 2.54 0.66
CA LYS A 214 2.96 3.57 -0.26
C LYS A 214 2.25 2.90 -1.46
N LEU A 215 1.15 3.50 -1.93
CA LEU A 215 0.48 3.00 -3.13
C LEU A 215 1.37 3.24 -4.35
N GLU A 216 1.40 2.28 -5.28
CA GLU A 216 2.08 2.51 -6.55
C GLU A 216 1.39 3.66 -7.30
N ALA A 217 2.20 4.62 -7.75
CA ALA A 217 1.69 5.69 -8.61
C ALA A 217 1.25 5.07 -9.95
N PRO A 218 0.14 5.55 -10.55
CA PRO A 218 -0.18 5.15 -11.92
C PRO A 218 1.00 5.50 -12.83
N ALA A 219 1.38 4.58 -13.71
CA ALA A 219 2.46 4.79 -14.66
C ALA A 219 2.21 6.11 -15.41
N GLU A 220 3.22 6.98 -15.44
CA GLU A 220 3.10 8.26 -16.13
C GLU A 220 2.90 8.00 -17.62
N LEU A 221 1.78 8.46 -18.18
CA LEU A 221 1.47 8.29 -19.59
C LEU A 221 2.49 9.06 -20.44
N VAL A 222 2.99 8.41 -21.48
CA VAL A 222 3.89 9.02 -22.45
C VAL A 222 3.13 10.07 -23.27
N ASP A 223 3.64 11.30 -23.33
CA ASP A 223 3.02 12.37 -24.12
C ASP A 223 3.43 12.24 -25.60
N LEU A 224 2.47 11.95 -26.46
CA LEU A 224 2.67 11.78 -27.91
C LEU A 224 3.33 13.01 -28.56
N SER A 225 3.08 14.22 -28.08
CA SER A 225 3.67 15.43 -28.67
C SER A 225 5.21 15.42 -28.58
N THR A 226 5.74 14.82 -27.51
CA THR A 226 7.17 14.73 -27.20
C THR A 226 7.85 13.52 -27.85
N VAL A 227 7.08 12.56 -28.36
CA VAL A 227 7.61 11.34 -28.97
C VAL A 227 8.41 11.67 -30.24
N ASN A 228 9.63 11.15 -30.30
CA ASN A 228 10.51 11.25 -31.47
C ASN A 228 10.55 9.89 -32.20
N LEU A 229 10.07 9.87 -33.44
CA LEU A 229 10.04 8.67 -34.30
C LEU A 229 11.31 8.50 -35.16
N GLY A 230 12.36 9.27 -34.88
CA GLY A 230 13.66 9.15 -35.54
C GLY A 230 13.56 9.38 -37.05
N SER A 231 13.96 8.36 -37.83
CA SER A 231 14.00 8.41 -39.30
C SER A 231 12.66 8.05 -39.98
N PHE A 232 11.59 7.81 -39.22
CA PHE A 232 10.29 7.48 -39.79
C PHE A 232 9.75 8.67 -40.61
N LYS A 233 9.57 8.47 -41.91
CA LYS A 233 8.97 9.46 -42.82
C LYS A 233 7.59 9.00 -43.25
N ALA A 234 6.59 9.81 -42.97
CA ALA A 234 5.22 9.54 -43.40
C ALA A 234 5.06 9.83 -44.89
N THR A 235 4.34 8.95 -45.58
CA THR A 235 3.97 9.06 -47.00
C THR A 235 2.47 8.81 -47.16
N ASN A 236 1.93 9.06 -48.36
CA ASN A 236 0.54 8.73 -48.66
C ASN A 236 0.22 7.24 -48.44
N ASP A 237 1.22 6.37 -48.60
CA ASP A 237 1.07 4.91 -48.51
C ASP A 237 1.28 4.36 -47.09
N THR A 238 1.76 5.19 -46.15
CA THR A 238 2.03 4.78 -44.77
C THR A 238 0.79 4.22 -44.07
N THR A 239 0.77 2.96 -43.67
CA THR A 239 -0.39 2.34 -43.02
C THR A 239 -0.43 2.60 -41.51
N ASP A 240 -1.60 2.43 -40.89
CA ASP A 240 -1.76 2.54 -39.43
C ASP A 240 -0.84 1.57 -38.69
N ALA A 241 -0.68 0.35 -39.21
CA ALA A 241 0.23 -0.65 -38.64
C ALA A 241 1.68 -0.13 -38.62
N GLN A 242 2.15 0.49 -39.70
CA GLN A 242 3.49 1.07 -39.76
C GLN A 242 3.67 2.23 -38.75
N VAL A 243 2.62 3.03 -38.52
CA VAL A 243 2.65 4.09 -37.50
C VAL A 243 2.72 3.50 -36.09
N ILE A 244 1.93 2.47 -35.80
CA ILE A 244 1.94 1.76 -34.52
C ILE A 244 3.31 1.10 -34.27
N ASP A 245 3.88 0.45 -35.28
CA ASP A 245 5.20 -0.19 -35.17
C ASP A 245 6.31 0.85 -34.93
N ALA A 246 6.23 2.01 -35.59
CA ALA A 246 7.14 3.12 -35.34
C ALA A 246 7.01 3.68 -33.92
N LEU A 247 5.78 3.79 -33.39
CA LEU A 247 5.54 4.19 -32.00
C LEU A 247 6.09 3.16 -31.01
N LYS A 248 5.87 1.86 -31.25
CA LYS A 248 6.37 0.77 -30.39
C LYS A 248 7.89 0.70 -30.30
N ALA A 249 8.60 1.20 -31.31
CA ALA A 249 10.05 1.27 -31.29
C ALA A 249 10.59 2.32 -30.29
N VAL A 250 9.73 3.18 -29.74
CA VAL A 250 10.08 4.18 -28.73
C VAL A 250 9.96 3.56 -27.33
N LYS A 251 11.01 3.75 -26.52
CA LYS A 251 11.05 3.24 -25.14
C LYS A 251 9.82 3.70 -24.34
N GLY A 252 9.13 2.75 -23.71
CA GLY A 252 7.90 2.99 -22.94
C GLY A 252 6.60 2.82 -23.74
N LEU A 253 6.67 2.57 -25.05
CA LEU A 253 5.51 2.34 -25.92
C LEU A 253 5.44 0.91 -26.48
N GLU A 254 6.25 -0.03 -25.96
CA GLU A 254 6.39 -1.39 -26.51
C GLU A 254 5.06 -2.17 -26.52
N LYS A 255 4.17 -1.82 -25.59
CA LYS A 255 2.84 -2.42 -25.43
C LYS A 255 1.71 -1.61 -26.07
N LEU A 256 2.01 -0.48 -26.73
CA LEU A 256 1.00 0.37 -27.36
C LEU A 256 0.25 -0.41 -28.44
N THR A 257 -1.07 -0.28 -28.50
CA THR A 257 -1.89 -0.91 -29.53
C THR A 257 -2.87 0.08 -30.16
N THR A 258 -3.66 -0.37 -31.12
CA THR A 258 -4.73 0.43 -31.72
C THR A 258 -5.86 0.75 -30.73
N SER A 259 -5.93 0.10 -29.56
CA SER A 259 -6.87 0.51 -28.51
C SER A 259 -6.43 1.79 -27.79
N ASP A 260 -5.16 2.19 -27.91
CA ASP A 260 -4.60 3.35 -27.20
C ASP A 260 -4.68 4.65 -28.00
N VAL A 261 -4.76 4.56 -29.33
CA VAL A 261 -4.70 5.72 -30.23
C VAL A 261 -5.74 5.64 -31.33
N THR A 262 -6.05 6.80 -31.88
CA THR A 262 -6.79 6.97 -33.13
C THR A 262 -5.84 7.58 -34.15
N ILE A 263 -5.75 6.98 -35.34
CA ILE A 263 -4.90 7.44 -36.43
C ILE A 263 -5.80 7.95 -37.55
N THR A 264 -5.58 9.19 -37.99
CA THR A 264 -6.31 9.82 -39.10
C THR A 264 -5.32 10.35 -40.11
N LYS A 265 -5.62 10.14 -41.40
CA LYS A 265 -4.72 10.51 -42.50
C LYS A 265 -5.40 11.49 -43.46
N THR A 266 -4.68 12.55 -43.79
CA THR A 266 -4.97 13.45 -44.91
C THR A 266 -3.89 13.25 -45.97
N LYS A 267 -4.26 12.79 -47.16
CA LYS A 267 -3.29 12.55 -48.24
C LYS A 267 -2.72 13.86 -48.77
N ALA A 268 -1.43 13.86 -49.08
CA ALA A 268 -0.77 14.90 -49.85
C ALA A 268 -1.20 14.84 -51.32
N THR A 269 -1.27 16.01 -51.95
CA THR A 269 -1.56 16.20 -53.38
C THR A 269 -0.46 17.03 -54.03
N THR A 270 -0.56 17.28 -55.34
CA THR A 270 0.31 18.23 -56.04
C THR A 270 0.02 19.70 -55.69
N SER A 271 -1.04 19.97 -54.91
CA SER A 271 -1.41 21.31 -54.47
C SER A 271 -1.17 21.54 -52.97
N ALA A 272 -1.23 20.51 -52.13
CA ALA A 272 -1.09 20.62 -50.68
C ALA A 272 -0.29 19.45 -50.06
N ALA A 273 0.42 19.75 -48.97
CA ALA A 273 0.98 18.71 -48.10
C ALA A 273 -0.13 17.93 -47.38
N GLY A 274 0.18 16.70 -47.00
CA GLY A 274 -0.71 15.83 -46.23
C GLY A 274 -0.25 15.70 -44.78
N SER A 275 -0.94 14.87 -44.01
CA SER A 275 -0.56 14.57 -42.64
C SER A 275 -1.11 13.23 -42.14
N ILE A 276 -0.48 12.71 -41.09
CA ILE A 276 -1.01 11.65 -40.24
C ILE A 276 -1.13 12.22 -38.83
N LYS A 277 -2.35 12.32 -38.32
CA LYS A 277 -2.65 12.77 -36.95
C LYS A 277 -2.94 11.56 -36.07
N ILE A 278 -2.24 11.48 -34.95
CA ILE A 278 -2.28 10.40 -33.96
C ILE A 278 -2.76 11.02 -32.66
N ASP A 279 -3.98 10.69 -32.24
CA ASP A 279 -4.59 11.17 -31.01
C ASP A 279 -4.64 10.02 -29.99
N ALA A 280 -4.16 10.26 -28.76
CA ALA A 280 -4.35 9.32 -27.67
C ALA A 280 -5.84 9.21 -27.31
N LYS A 281 -6.34 7.99 -27.14
CA LYS A 281 -7.69 7.74 -26.65
C LYS A 281 -7.77 8.05 -25.15
N SER A 282 -8.94 8.50 -24.70
CA SER A 282 -9.16 8.95 -23.32
C SER A 282 -8.98 7.86 -22.27
N ASP A 283 -9.12 6.59 -22.67
CA ASP A 283 -8.97 5.41 -21.83
C ASP A 283 -7.60 4.73 -21.98
N SER A 284 -6.68 5.31 -22.76
CA SER A 284 -5.32 4.77 -22.87
C SER A 284 -4.62 4.82 -21.53
N LYS A 285 -3.94 3.72 -21.21
CA LYS A 285 -3.10 3.57 -20.01
C LYS A 285 -1.61 3.73 -20.33
N ILE A 286 -1.28 4.08 -21.56
CA ILE A 286 0.11 4.15 -22.07
C ILE A 286 0.44 5.56 -22.54
N VAL A 287 -0.47 6.22 -23.26
CA VAL A 287 -0.20 7.52 -23.91
C VAL A 287 -1.24 8.59 -23.61
N LYS A 288 -0.83 9.84 -23.79
CA LYS A 288 -1.69 11.04 -23.77
C LYS A 288 -1.30 12.00 -24.91
N GLY A 289 -2.16 12.98 -25.18
CA GLY A 289 -1.87 14.05 -26.12
C GLY A 289 -2.00 13.62 -27.60
N THR A 290 -1.31 14.35 -28.48
CA THR A 290 -1.44 14.22 -29.93
C THR A 290 -0.08 14.38 -30.61
N LYS A 291 0.18 13.61 -31.67
CA LYS A 291 1.29 13.82 -32.61
C LYS A 291 0.73 14.01 -34.02
N THR A 292 1.31 14.94 -34.78
CA THR A 292 1.05 15.05 -36.23
C THR A 292 2.35 14.82 -36.97
N LEU A 293 2.32 13.93 -37.96
CA LEU A 293 3.40 13.69 -38.90
C LEU A 293 3.05 14.34 -40.22
N GLU A 294 3.97 15.07 -40.80
CA GLU A 294 3.80 15.72 -42.11
C GLU A 294 4.05 14.70 -43.23
N ILE A 295 3.18 14.72 -44.25
CA ILE A 295 3.43 14.06 -45.53
C ILE A 295 3.76 15.16 -46.54
N ALA A 296 4.95 15.12 -47.11
CA ALA A 296 5.37 16.12 -48.10
C ALA A 296 4.40 16.18 -49.29
N LYS A 297 4.18 17.40 -49.79
CA LYS A 297 3.42 17.69 -51.02
C LYS A 297 3.99 16.91 -52.20
N LEU A 298 3.14 16.41 -53.09
CA LEU A 298 3.59 15.72 -54.30
C LEU A 298 4.19 16.74 -55.30
N GLU A 299 5.25 16.34 -55.98
CA GLU A 299 5.79 17.12 -57.09
C GLU A 299 4.81 17.12 -58.27
N ALA A 300 4.55 18.30 -58.84
CA ALA A 300 3.72 18.41 -60.04
C ALA A 300 4.43 17.75 -61.24
N PRO A 301 3.71 17.11 -62.17
CA PRO A 301 4.31 16.66 -63.42
C PRO A 301 4.87 17.87 -64.17
N ALA A 302 6.07 17.73 -64.74
CA ALA A 302 6.71 18.78 -65.52
C ALA A 302 5.76 19.21 -66.67
N THR A 303 5.49 20.51 -66.77
CA THR A 303 4.70 21.06 -67.89
C THR A 303 5.47 20.87 -69.19
N LEU A 304 4.92 20.11 -70.13
CA LEU A 304 5.50 19.93 -71.46
C LEU A 304 5.67 21.27 -72.17
N VAL A 305 6.85 21.50 -72.75
CA VAL A 305 7.16 22.68 -73.56
C VAL A 305 6.50 22.54 -74.94
N ASP A 306 5.76 23.57 -75.37
CA ASP A 306 5.09 23.55 -76.68
C ASP A 306 6.07 23.96 -77.80
N LEU A 307 6.36 23.03 -78.71
CA LEU A 307 7.29 23.23 -79.84
C LEU A 307 6.91 24.42 -80.73
N SER A 308 5.63 24.75 -80.85
CA SER A 308 5.19 25.89 -81.67
C SER A 308 5.72 27.23 -81.14
N THR A 309 5.94 27.30 -79.83
CA THR A 309 6.43 28.49 -79.11
C THR A 309 7.96 28.53 -78.97
N VAL A 310 8.64 27.41 -79.27
CA VAL A 310 10.09 27.32 -79.14
C VAL A 310 10.78 28.23 -80.16
N ASN A 311 11.68 29.08 -79.68
CA ASN A 311 12.52 29.94 -80.49
C ASN A 311 13.95 29.38 -80.55
N LEU A 312 14.42 29.01 -81.75
CA LEU A 312 15.76 28.45 -81.99
C LEU A 312 16.82 29.53 -82.26
N GLY A 313 16.49 30.81 -82.04
CA GLY A 313 17.42 31.93 -82.18
C GLY A 313 17.96 32.06 -83.60
N SER A 314 19.29 32.01 -83.75
CA SER A 314 20.00 32.15 -85.03
C SER A 314 20.13 30.84 -85.82
N PHE A 315 19.50 29.75 -85.38
CA PHE A 315 19.55 28.48 -86.11
C PHE A 315 18.90 28.62 -87.49
N LYS A 316 19.69 28.42 -88.55
CA LYS A 316 19.23 28.46 -89.94
C LYS A 316 19.23 27.06 -90.54
N ALA A 317 18.05 26.57 -90.92
CA ALA A 317 17.90 25.27 -91.56
C ALA A 317 18.38 25.31 -93.02
N THR A 318 19.10 24.27 -93.44
CA THR A 318 19.58 24.05 -94.80
C THR A 318 19.20 22.63 -95.27
N ASN A 319 19.40 22.32 -96.55
CA ASN A 319 19.19 20.96 -97.06
C ASN A 319 20.06 19.92 -96.32
N ASP A 320 21.21 20.33 -95.82
CA ASP A 320 22.21 19.47 -95.16
C ASP A 320 22.02 19.37 -93.64
N THR A 321 21.10 20.15 -93.05
CA THR A 321 20.81 20.12 -91.60
C THR A 321 20.38 18.74 -91.14
N THR A 322 21.11 18.08 -90.25
CA THR A 322 20.78 16.73 -89.76
C THR A 322 19.79 16.75 -88.59
N ASP A 323 19.13 15.63 -88.33
CA ASP A 323 18.22 15.47 -87.17
C ASP A 323 18.94 15.72 -85.84
N ALA A 324 20.20 15.28 -85.73
CA ALA A 324 21.05 15.55 -84.57
C ALA A 324 21.26 17.06 -84.35
N GLN A 325 21.53 17.82 -85.41
CA GLN A 325 21.68 19.28 -85.33
C GLN A 325 20.39 19.98 -84.87
N ILE A 326 19.23 19.44 -85.24
CA ILE A 326 17.92 19.96 -84.81
C ILE A 326 17.68 19.66 -83.33
N VAL A 327 17.94 18.42 -82.90
CA VAL A 327 17.81 18.00 -81.50
C VAL A 327 18.76 18.80 -80.61
N ASP A 328 19.99 19.03 -81.05
CA ASP A 328 20.97 19.84 -80.30
C ASP A 328 20.55 21.31 -80.23
N ALA A 329 19.98 21.87 -81.30
CA ALA A 329 19.40 23.22 -81.28
C ALA A 329 18.20 23.33 -80.33
N LEU A 330 17.34 22.30 -80.27
CA LEU A 330 16.23 22.22 -79.31
C LEU A 330 16.74 22.14 -77.87
N LYS A 331 17.75 21.31 -77.59
CA LYS A 331 18.36 21.17 -76.25
C LYS A 331 18.99 22.45 -75.73
N ALA A 332 19.44 23.34 -76.61
CA ALA A 332 19.99 24.64 -76.24
C ALA A 332 18.92 25.62 -75.70
N VAL A 333 17.63 25.32 -75.87
CA VAL A 333 16.53 26.11 -75.33
C VAL A 333 16.28 25.74 -73.87
N LYS A 334 16.22 26.76 -73.00
CA LYS A 334 15.95 26.58 -71.57
C LYS A 334 14.68 25.77 -71.34
N GLY A 335 14.78 24.69 -70.57
CA GLY A 335 13.68 23.74 -70.29
C GLY A 335 13.64 22.52 -71.21
N LEU A 336 14.52 22.43 -72.22
CA LEU A 336 14.65 21.28 -73.13
C LEU A 336 15.99 20.54 -72.99
N GLU A 337 16.76 20.80 -71.93
CA GLU A 337 18.14 20.29 -71.77
C GLU A 337 18.20 18.75 -71.73
N LYS A 338 17.10 18.11 -71.36
CA LYS A 338 16.94 16.65 -71.29
C LYS A 338 16.25 16.04 -72.50
N LEU A 339 15.86 16.84 -73.50
CA LEU A 339 15.20 16.37 -74.71
C LEU A 339 16.09 15.37 -75.45
N THR A 340 15.54 14.27 -75.92
CA THR A 340 16.24 13.24 -76.68
C THR A 340 15.66 13.12 -78.09
N ALA A 341 16.31 12.33 -78.97
CA ALA A 341 15.78 12.08 -80.30
C ALA A 341 14.42 11.36 -80.26
N ASP A 342 14.14 10.57 -79.23
CA ASP A 342 12.88 9.84 -79.08
C ASP A 342 11.70 10.78 -78.74
N ASP A 343 11.97 11.98 -78.25
CA ASP A 343 10.95 12.97 -77.89
C ASP A 343 10.34 13.70 -79.11
N VAL A 344 10.96 13.59 -80.29
CA VAL A 344 10.49 14.28 -81.50
C VAL A 344 10.60 13.40 -82.74
N SER A 345 9.70 13.61 -83.69
CA SER A 345 9.75 13.07 -85.05
C SER A 345 10.08 14.20 -86.03
N ILE A 346 11.10 13.98 -86.87
CA ILE A 346 11.61 14.99 -87.80
C ILE A 346 11.39 14.52 -89.24
N THR A 347 10.71 15.34 -90.04
CA THR A 347 10.49 15.09 -91.48
C THR A 347 11.03 16.26 -92.29
N LYS A 348 11.81 15.97 -93.33
CA LYS A 348 12.45 16.99 -94.18
C LYS A 348 11.96 16.92 -95.63
N THR A 349 11.63 18.09 -96.18
CA THR A 349 11.44 18.35 -97.60
C THR A 349 12.56 19.27 -98.08
N LYS A 350 13.40 18.81 -99.02
CA LYS A 350 14.53 19.61 -99.51
C LYS A 350 14.06 20.82 -100.33
N ALA A 351 14.76 21.93 -100.18
CA ALA A 351 14.65 23.08 -101.06
C ALA A 351 15.27 22.80 -102.42
N THR A 352 14.71 23.40 -103.45
CA THR A 352 15.23 23.40 -104.82
C THR A 352 15.52 24.84 -105.26
N LYS A 353 16.00 25.04 -106.49
CA LYS A 353 16.10 26.39 -107.07
C LYS A 353 14.73 27.07 -107.23
N GLU A 354 13.69 26.26 -107.43
CA GLU A 354 12.32 26.73 -107.71
C GLU A 354 11.43 26.84 -106.45
N ALA A 355 11.72 26.08 -105.39
CA ALA A 355 10.86 25.98 -104.21
C ALA A 355 11.65 25.96 -102.89
N THR A 356 11.12 26.61 -101.86
CA THR A 356 11.64 26.51 -100.49
C THR A 356 11.43 25.10 -99.96
N GLY A 357 12.36 24.63 -99.15
CA GLY A 357 12.22 23.39 -98.39
C GLY A 357 11.62 23.65 -97.01
N SER A 358 11.42 22.57 -96.26
CA SER A 358 10.97 22.64 -94.88
C SER A 358 11.48 21.48 -94.04
N ILE A 359 11.59 21.71 -92.73
CA ILE A 359 11.80 20.68 -91.73
C ILE A 359 10.65 20.76 -90.74
N LYS A 360 9.82 19.72 -90.66
CA LYS A 360 8.73 19.59 -89.70
C LYS A 360 9.20 18.74 -88.52
N ILE A 361 8.99 19.26 -87.32
CA ILE A 361 9.35 18.65 -86.05
C ILE A 361 8.05 18.47 -85.27
N ASP A 362 7.61 17.24 -85.07
CA ASP A 362 6.43 16.90 -84.27
C ASP A 362 6.88 16.29 -82.95
N ALA A 363 6.25 16.66 -81.83
CA ALA A 363 6.49 15.97 -80.56
C ALA A 363 6.01 14.52 -80.65
N SER A 364 6.82 13.58 -80.17
CA SER A 364 6.43 12.18 -80.06
C SER A 364 5.28 12.02 -79.07
N LEU A 365 4.39 11.05 -79.32
CA LEU A 365 3.21 10.80 -78.47
C LEU A 365 3.57 10.51 -77.00
N ASP A 366 4.73 9.87 -76.78
CA ASP A 366 5.22 9.49 -75.45
C ASP A 366 6.20 10.51 -74.84
N SER A 367 6.40 11.68 -75.47
CA SER A 367 7.33 12.67 -74.93
C SER A 367 6.85 13.19 -73.57
N LYS A 368 7.78 13.22 -72.62
CA LYS A 368 7.58 13.80 -71.27
C LYS A 368 8.16 15.20 -71.15
N ILE A 369 8.64 15.77 -72.26
CA ILE A 369 9.36 17.05 -72.28
C ILE A 369 8.67 18.03 -73.22
N VAL A 370 8.20 17.61 -74.40
CA VAL A 370 7.62 18.49 -75.41
C VAL A 370 6.23 18.05 -75.87
N LYS A 371 5.48 19.00 -76.44
CA LYS A 371 4.20 18.78 -77.14
C LYS A 371 4.11 19.66 -78.38
N GLY A 372 3.12 19.39 -79.25
CA GLY A 372 2.86 20.21 -80.43
C GLY A 372 3.85 19.97 -81.57
N ALA A 373 4.01 20.96 -82.45
CA ALA A 373 4.88 20.84 -83.62
C ALA A 373 5.51 22.18 -84.00
N LYS A 374 6.64 22.14 -84.72
CA LYS A 374 7.34 23.29 -85.29
C LYS A 374 7.77 23.01 -86.72
N THR A 375 7.63 23.99 -87.60
CA THR A 375 8.18 23.93 -88.97
C THR A 375 9.27 24.98 -89.12
N LEU A 376 10.43 24.55 -89.63
CA LEU A 376 11.52 25.42 -90.06
C LEU A 376 11.50 25.53 -91.58
N THR A 377 11.77 26.72 -92.11
CA THR A 377 11.86 26.96 -93.55
C THR A 377 13.32 26.80 -94.01
N ILE A 378 13.52 26.11 -95.13
CA ILE A 378 14.80 26.08 -95.84
C ILE A 378 14.68 27.00 -97.07
N ASP A 379 15.54 28.01 -97.16
CA ASP A 379 15.56 28.93 -98.29
C ASP A 379 15.81 28.21 -99.62
N LYS A 380 15.33 28.77 -100.73
CA LYS A 380 15.61 28.25 -102.08
C LYS A 380 17.12 28.20 -102.34
N LEU A 381 17.55 27.23 -103.15
CA LEU A 381 18.93 27.18 -103.61
C LEU A 381 19.20 28.39 -104.53
N SER A 382 20.31 29.09 -104.31
CA SER A 382 20.73 30.19 -105.18
C SER A 382 20.91 29.66 -106.62
N ALA A 383 20.47 30.47 -107.58
CA ALA A 383 20.50 30.15 -109.01
C ALA A 383 21.92 29.84 -109.50
#